data_AF-A0A946ZV74-F1
#
_entry.id   AF-A0A946ZV74-F1
#
_cell.length_a   1.000
_cell.length_b   1.000
_cell.length_c   1.000
_cell.angle_alpha   90.00
_cell.angle_beta   90.00
_cell.angle_gamma   90.00
#
_symmetry.space_group_name_H-M   'P 1'
#
loop_
_entity.id
_entity.type
_entity.pdbx_description
1 polymer ?
#
loop_
_entity_poly.entity_id
_entity_poly.type
_entity_poly.pdbx_seq_one_letter_code
_entity_poly.pdbx_strand_id
1 'polypeptide(L)'
;MKSHTIQQTSNTLISFFIFMLGITMGFAQISDKQSAELNLTDKELPFDIFWDVKAYKMGNKLLDVKAIDKDGKLHDVKAIQNSDDASILDVKAMVNGERLPIKLIIKKNDRFYPVKAIDKEGNLIDIKAITENGEILPIKGVSKSGNIVHLRAIREEQIFYNIIAMSPEGEFNHVKGIKMLDNPVETIINGVSIYAHVKSIK
;
A
#
# COMPACT_ATOMS: atom_id res chain seq x y z
N MET A 1 40.07 -53.80 33.02
CA MET A 1 41.32 -54.57 33.27
C MET A 1 41.60 -55.41 32.02
N LYS A 2 42.75 -55.16 31.34
CA LYS A 2 43.42 -55.94 30.26
C LYS A 2 42.60 -56.14 28.96
N SER A 3 42.88 -55.50 27.82
CA SER A 3 44.07 -55.39 26.94
C SER A 3 44.31 -56.58 26.00
N HIS A 4 44.44 -56.25 24.70
CA HIS A 4 45.31 -56.89 23.69
C HIS A 4 44.84 -58.28 23.15
N THR A 5 44.95 -58.68 21.86
CA THR A 5 45.76 -58.19 20.72
C THR A 5 45.61 -59.10 19.48
N ILE A 6 45.60 -58.51 18.25
CA ILE A 6 46.27 -58.91 16.96
C ILE A 6 45.78 -60.22 16.24
N GLN A 7 45.65 -60.40 14.91
CA GLN A 7 46.43 -60.10 13.67
C GLN A 7 45.48 -60.35 12.45
N GLN A 8 45.28 -59.51 11.41
CA GLN A 8 46.12 -58.99 10.32
C GLN A 8 46.61 -60.03 9.28
N THR A 9 46.16 -59.91 8.01
CA THR A 9 46.87 -60.01 6.70
C THR A 9 45.86 -59.68 5.58
N SER A 10 45.92 -58.55 4.84
CA SER A 10 46.79 -58.22 3.68
C SER A 10 46.73 -59.28 2.57
N ASN A 11 46.63 -59.02 1.27
CA ASN A 11 46.85 -57.84 0.44
C ASN A 11 46.53 -58.24 -1.03
N THR A 12 46.01 -57.31 -1.85
CA THR A 12 46.40 -56.98 -3.26
C THR A 12 46.54 -58.09 -4.33
N LEU A 13 46.34 -57.99 -5.65
CA LEU A 13 46.42 -56.94 -6.68
C LEU A 13 46.05 -57.69 -8.02
N ILE A 14 45.35 -57.14 -9.01
CA ILE A 14 45.88 -56.76 -10.34
C ILE A 14 44.70 -56.48 -11.30
N SER A 15 44.92 -55.46 -12.10
CA SER A 15 44.02 -54.77 -13.04
C SER A 15 44.40 -55.08 -14.50
N PHE A 16 43.67 -54.47 -15.45
CA PHE A 16 43.92 -54.20 -16.88
C PHE A 16 43.30 -55.17 -17.92
N PHE A 17 42.69 -54.77 -19.07
CA PHE A 17 42.18 -53.51 -19.67
C PHE A 17 41.78 -53.81 -21.17
N ILE A 18 40.98 -52.94 -21.83
CA ILE A 18 40.92 -52.66 -23.31
C ILE A 18 40.16 -53.70 -24.19
N PHE A 19 39.26 -53.41 -25.16
CA PHE A 19 38.75 -52.20 -25.85
C PHE A 19 37.49 -52.54 -26.68
N MET A 20 36.68 -51.51 -26.96
CA MET A 20 35.99 -51.18 -28.23
C MET A 20 35.03 -52.16 -28.94
N LEU A 21 33.78 -51.73 -29.17
CA LEU A 21 33.33 -50.85 -30.29
C LEU A 21 31.78 -50.87 -30.25
N GLY A 22 31.09 -49.77 -29.89
CA GLY A 22 30.21 -48.97 -30.80
C GLY A 22 28.82 -49.62 -31.03
N ILE A 23 27.67 -48.97 -31.11
CA ILE A 23 27.16 -47.60 -31.36
C ILE A 23 25.65 -47.74 -30.93
N THR A 24 24.91 -46.82 -30.27
CA THR A 24 24.29 -45.58 -30.78
C THR A 24 23.43 -44.92 -29.68
N MET A 25 23.59 -43.60 -29.50
CA MET A 25 22.57 -42.52 -29.39
C MET A 25 21.32 -42.74 -28.50
N GLY A 26 20.91 -41.88 -27.57
CA GLY A 26 21.29 -40.52 -27.17
C GLY A 26 20.16 -39.88 -26.34
N PHE A 27 20.54 -38.95 -25.44
CA PHE A 27 19.73 -37.95 -24.72
C PHE A 27 18.75 -38.44 -23.61
N ALA A 28 18.65 -37.82 -22.43
CA ALA A 28 19.36 -36.75 -21.75
C ALA A 28 18.93 -36.75 -20.27
N GLN A 29 19.83 -36.46 -19.34
CA GLN A 29 19.48 -36.06 -17.98
C GLN A 29 18.90 -34.64 -18.00
N ILE A 30 17.84 -34.38 -17.24
CA ILE A 30 17.49 -33.04 -16.77
C ILE A 30 17.22 -33.09 -15.26
N SER A 31 18.03 -32.30 -14.56
CA SER A 31 17.92 -31.86 -13.17
C SER A 31 16.88 -30.73 -13.03
N ASP A 32 16.45 -30.51 -11.79
CA ASP A 32 15.96 -29.27 -11.19
C ASP A 32 14.45 -28.92 -11.16
N LYS A 33 14.07 -28.56 -9.92
CA LYS A 33 13.08 -27.56 -9.51
C LYS A 33 11.61 -27.80 -9.86
N GLN A 34 10.91 -28.38 -8.89
CA GLN A 34 9.50 -28.06 -8.65
C GLN A 34 9.39 -27.08 -7.48
N SER A 35 9.85 -25.84 -7.69
CA SER A 35 9.34 -24.70 -6.93
C SER A 35 7.96 -24.39 -7.50
N ALA A 36 6.92 -24.63 -6.71
CA ALA A 36 5.55 -24.28 -7.04
C ALA A 36 5.47 -22.77 -7.36
N GLU A 37 5.18 -22.47 -8.61
CA GLU A 37 4.87 -21.13 -9.08
C GLU A 37 3.48 -20.78 -8.51
N LEU A 38 3.46 -19.92 -7.48
CA LEU A 38 2.25 -19.25 -7.01
C LEU A 38 1.82 -18.28 -8.13
N ASN A 39 1.00 -18.76 -9.06
CA ASN A 39 0.26 -17.91 -9.98
C ASN A 39 -0.84 -17.19 -9.19
N LEU A 40 -0.48 -16.07 -8.54
CA LEU A 40 -1.45 -15.05 -8.15
C LEU A 40 -1.89 -14.34 -9.44
N THR A 41 -2.91 -14.87 -10.09
CA THR A 41 -3.53 -14.20 -11.23
C THR A 41 -4.43 -13.09 -10.70
N ASP A 42 -3.83 -12.02 -10.18
CA ASP A 42 -4.51 -10.74 -10.08
C ASP A 42 -4.75 -10.28 -11.52
N LYS A 43 -5.99 -10.39 -11.99
CA LYS A 43 -6.36 -9.82 -13.28
C LYS A 43 -6.30 -8.30 -13.13
N GLU A 44 -5.19 -7.71 -13.56
CA GLU A 44 -5.07 -6.25 -13.67
C GLU A 44 -6.16 -5.75 -14.63
N LEU A 45 -6.88 -4.71 -14.20
CA LEU A 45 -7.88 -4.09 -15.05
C LEU A 45 -7.16 -3.43 -16.24
N PRO A 46 -7.73 -3.48 -17.46
CA PRO A 46 -7.15 -2.80 -18.61
C PRO A 46 -7.12 -1.27 -18.47
N PHE A 47 -7.81 -0.73 -17.46
CA PHE A 47 -7.81 0.68 -17.08
C PHE A 47 -8.10 0.86 -15.59
N ASP A 48 -7.69 2.00 -15.03
CA ASP A 48 -8.01 2.36 -13.65
C ASP A 48 -9.48 2.80 -13.50
N ILE A 49 -10.17 2.30 -12.48
CA ILE A 49 -11.46 2.81 -12.04
C ILE A 49 -11.24 3.83 -10.92
N PHE A 50 -11.78 5.04 -11.09
CA PHE A 50 -11.63 6.14 -10.14
C PHE A 50 -12.87 6.27 -9.25
N TRP A 51 -12.66 6.07 -7.96
CA TRP A 51 -13.69 6.25 -6.94
C TRP A 51 -13.62 7.66 -6.37
N ASP A 52 -14.79 8.29 -6.26
CA ASP A 52 -14.93 9.64 -5.75
C ASP A 52 -14.73 9.67 -4.23
N VAL A 53 -13.75 10.45 -3.76
CA VAL A 53 -13.58 10.66 -2.31
C VAL A 53 -14.50 11.78 -1.84
N LYS A 54 -15.35 11.47 -0.86
CA LYS A 54 -16.36 12.39 -0.29
C LYS A 54 -16.29 12.39 1.23
N ALA A 55 -16.79 13.47 1.84
CA ALA A 55 -17.06 13.50 3.28
C ALA A 55 -18.56 13.36 3.54
N TYR A 56 -18.95 12.51 4.49
CA TYR A 56 -20.35 12.18 4.77
C TYR A 56 -20.68 12.28 6.27
N LYS A 57 -21.92 12.69 6.54
CA LYS A 57 -22.57 12.61 7.86
C LYS A 57 -24.01 12.15 7.61
N MET A 58 -24.50 11.20 8.41
CA MET A 58 -25.85 10.66 8.24
C MET A 58 -26.89 11.78 8.28
N GLY A 59 -27.84 11.75 7.34
CA GLY A 59 -28.88 12.79 7.19
C GLY A 59 -28.43 14.06 6.45
N ASN A 60 -27.15 14.18 6.11
CA ASN A 60 -26.61 15.33 5.37
C ASN A 60 -26.18 14.92 3.95
N LYS A 61 -26.09 15.91 3.06
CA LYS A 61 -25.50 15.74 1.73
C LYS A 61 -24.00 15.44 1.81
N LEU A 62 -23.51 14.69 0.81
CA LEU A 62 -22.09 14.41 0.64
C LEU A 62 -21.34 15.69 0.28
N LEU A 63 -20.22 15.92 0.97
CA LEU A 63 -19.33 17.04 0.70
C LEU A 63 -18.21 16.58 -0.23
N ASP A 64 -17.82 17.44 -1.16
CA ASP A 64 -16.67 17.18 -2.02
C ASP A 64 -15.38 17.22 -1.21
N VAL A 65 -14.49 16.25 -1.46
CA VAL A 65 -13.10 16.30 -0.96
C VAL A 65 -12.18 16.66 -2.12
N LYS A 66 -11.42 17.74 -1.94
CA LYS A 66 -10.51 18.28 -2.95
C LYS A 66 -9.13 18.52 -2.38
N ALA A 67 -8.13 18.46 -3.26
CA ALA A 67 -6.82 19.01 -3.01
C ALA A 67 -6.83 20.49 -3.42
N ILE A 68 -6.26 21.36 -2.58
CA ILE A 68 -6.18 22.80 -2.83
C ILE A 68 -4.70 23.15 -2.94
N ASP A 69 -4.26 23.54 -4.12
CA ASP A 69 -2.87 23.93 -4.35
C ASP A 69 -2.58 25.35 -3.83
N LYS A 70 -1.31 25.75 -3.94
CA LYS A 70 -0.83 27.06 -3.49
C LYS A 70 -1.50 28.25 -4.18
N ASP A 71 -2.06 28.04 -5.37
CA ASP A 71 -2.74 29.08 -6.16
C ASP A 71 -4.26 29.07 -5.88
N GLY A 72 -4.72 28.22 -4.96
CA GLY A 72 -6.13 28.08 -4.57
C GLY A 72 -6.95 27.22 -5.53
N LYS A 73 -6.33 26.59 -6.53
CA LYS A 73 -7.03 25.76 -7.50
C LYS A 73 -7.41 24.42 -6.87
N LEU A 74 -8.64 24.00 -7.14
CA LEU A 74 -9.19 22.73 -6.67
C LEU A 74 -8.83 21.61 -7.64
N HIS A 75 -8.35 20.51 -7.07
CA HIS A 75 -8.01 19.29 -7.79
C HIS A 75 -8.74 18.10 -7.19
N ASP A 76 -8.99 17.10 -8.03
CA ASP A 76 -9.71 15.91 -7.63
C ASP A 76 -8.90 15.03 -6.68
N VAL A 77 -9.62 14.39 -5.75
CA VAL A 77 -9.08 13.34 -4.89
C VAL A 77 -9.84 12.06 -5.20
N LYS A 78 -9.12 11.01 -5.57
CA LYS A 78 -9.69 9.74 -6.02
C LYS A 78 -9.05 8.58 -5.26
N ALA A 79 -9.84 7.55 -4.99
CA ALA A 79 -9.29 6.22 -4.76
C ALA A 79 -9.19 5.48 -6.10
N ILE A 80 -8.14 4.70 -6.29
CA ILE A 80 -7.80 4.09 -7.58
C ILE A 80 -7.89 2.58 -7.45
N GLN A 81 -8.77 1.97 -8.23
CA GLN A 81 -8.88 0.53 -8.38
C GLN A 81 -8.23 0.11 -9.70
N ASN A 82 -7.23 -0.75 -9.61
CA ASN A 82 -6.43 -1.24 -10.73
C ASN A 82 -6.54 -2.77 -10.89
N SER A 83 -7.33 -3.44 -10.05
CA SER A 83 -7.63 -4.86 -10.13
C SER A 83 -9.09 -5.12 -9.76
N ASP A 84 -9.54 -6.37 -9.90
CA ASP A 84 -10.86 -6.80 -9.46
C ASP A 84 -11.02 -6.75 -7.91
N ASP A 85 -9.91 -6.67 -7.16
CA ASP A 85 -9.95 -6.54 -5.70
C ASP A 85 -10.06 -5.06 -5.27
N ALA A 86 -11.26 -4.69 -4.82
CA ALA A 86 -11.54 -3.36 -4.26
C ALA A 86 -11.38 -3.28 -2.74
N SER A 87 -10.77 -4.28 -2.08
CA SER A 87 -10.64 -4.32 -0.61
C SER A 87 -9.75 -3.21 -0.05
N ILE A 88 -8.66 -2.86 -0.76
CA ILE A 88 -7.72 -1.82 -0.37
C ILE A 88 -7.32 -1.01 -1.61
N LEU A 89 -7.72 0.26 -1.66
CA LEU A 89 -7.39 1.15 -2.77
C LEU A 89 -6.43 2.27 -2.35
N ASP A 90 -5.60 2.67 -3.30
CA ASP A 90 -4.70 3.79 -3.15
C ASP A 90 -5.45 5.11 -3.31
N VAL A 91 -5.27 6.05 -2.37
CA VAL A 91 -5.93 7.37 -2.41
C VAL A 91 -4.92 8.43 -2.83
N LYS A 92 -5.22 9.15 -3.92
CA LYS A 92 -4.32 10.13 -4.55
C LYS A 92 -5.04 11.45 -4.82
N ALA A 93 -4.26 12.53 -4.83
CA ALA A 93 -4.68 13.81 -5.41
C ALA A 93 -4.23 13.88 -6.87
N MET A 94 -5.12 14.31 -7.75
CA MET A 94 -4.92 14.41 -9.21
C MET A 94 -4.51 15.83 -9.57
N VAL A 95 -3.25 16.20 -9.34
CA VAL A 95 -2.76 17.58 -9.46
C VAL A 95 -1.90 17.72 -10.70
N ASN A 96 -2.32 18.58 -11.63
CA ASN A 96 -1.56 18.91 -12.86
C ASN A 96 -1.08 17.69 -13.67
N GLY A 97 -1.91 16.64 -13.75
CA GLY A 97 -1.58 15.39 -14.45
C GLY A 97 -0.79 14.39 -13.61
N GLU A 98 -0.38 14.75 -12.40
CA GLU A 98 0.31 13.86 -11.47
C GLU A 98 -0.64 13.24 -10.43
N ARG A 99 -0.30 12.03 -9.97
CA ARG A 99 -1.02 11.29 -8.93
C ARG A 99 -0.26 11.36 -7.62
N LEU A 100 -0.53 12.39 -6.83
CA LEU A 100 0.22 12.66 -5.61
C LEU A 100 -0.27 11.79 -4.45
N PRO A 101 0.63 11.14 -3.69
CA PRO A 101 0.25 10.34 -2.53
C PRO A 101 -0.37 11.22 -1.44
N ILE A 102 -1.49 10.78 -0.88
CA ILE A 102 -2.10 11.39 0.30
C ILE A 102 -1.67 10.63 1.56
N LYS A 103 -1.26 11.38 2.58
CA LYS A 103 -0.72 10.85 3.84
C LYS A 103 -1.20 11.65 5.04
N LEU A 104 -1.19 11.00 6.21
CA LEU A 104 -1.23 11.69 7.50
C LEU A 104 0.19 12.12 7.84
N ILE A 105 0.40 13.41 8.04
CA ILE A 105 1.73 13.95 8.37
C ILE A 105 1.85 14.26 9.84
N ILE A 106 3.09 14.26 10.34
CA ILE A 106 3.40 14.74 11.68
C ILE A 106 3.61 16.24 11.62
N LYS A 107 2.86 16.98 12.42
CA LYS A 107 3.07 18.41 12.61
C LYS A 107 3.24 18.69 14.10
N LYS A 108 4.31 19.39 14.46
CA LYS A 108 4.62 19.74 15.85
C LYS A 108 3.47 20.54 16.46
N ASN A 109 3.07 20.19 17.68
CA ASN A 109 2.02 20.84 18.47
C ASN A 109 0.57 20.71 17.96
N ASP A 110 0.31 19.99 16.86
CA ASP A 110 -1.06 19.73 16.42
C ASP A 110 -1.65 18.54 17.20
N ARG A 111 -2.85 18.71 17.78
CA ARG A 111 -3.59 17.62 18.46
C ARG A 111 -3.97 16.48 17.52
N PHE A 112 -4.22 16.80 16.25
CA PHE A 112 -4.70 15.87 15.23
C PHE A 112 -3.75 15.87 14.04
N TYR A 113 -3.56 14.71 13.42
CA TYR A 113 -2.65 14.55 12.30
C TYR A 113 -3.27 15.12 11.00
N PRO A 114 -2.67 16.13 10.35
CA PRO A 114 -3.20 16.68 9.12
C PRO A 114 -3.13 15.68 7.96
N VAL A 115 -4.14 15.67 7.10
CA VAL A 115 -4.12 14.94 5.83
C VAL A 115 -3.60 15.86 4.72
N LYS A 116 -2.54 15.45 4.02
CA LYS A 116 -1.90 16.22 2.96
C LYS A 116 -1.55 15.34 1.77
N ALA A 117 -1.61 15.90 0.56
CA ALA A 117 -0.87 15.36 -0.57
C ALA A 117 0.58 15.88 -0.52
N ILE A 118 1.50 15.09 -1.09
CA ILE A 118 2.94 15.40 -1.08
C ILE A 118 3.42 15.32 -2.53
N ASP A 119 3.98 16.40 -3.05
CA ASP A 119 4.59 16.41 -4.39
C ASP A 119 6.02 15.83 -4.37
N LYS A 120 6.67 15.80 -5.53
CA LYS A 120 8.01 15.21 -5.71
C LYS A 120 9.09 15.98 -4.94
N GLU A 121 8.89 17.27 -4.73
CA GLU A 121 9.78 18.17 -4.02
C GLU A 121 9.52 18.17 -2.51
N GLY A 122 8.44 17.52 -2.05
CA GLY A 122 8.07 17.46 -0.63
C GLY A 122 7.16 18.59 -0.18
N ASN A 123 6.65 19.41 -1.09
CA ASN A 123 5.65 20.42 -0.74
C ASN A 123 4.33 19.75 -0.38
N LEU A 124 3.64 20.39 0.57
CA LEU A 124 2.38 19.89 1.11
C LEU A 124 1.21 20.58 0.44
N ILE A 125 0.28 19.78 -0.08
CA ILE A 125 -0.97 20.25 -0.68
C ILE A 125 -2.12 19.89 0.25
N ASP A 126 -3.01 20.86 0.45
CA ASP A 126 -4.08 20.77 1.43
C ASP A 126 -5.21 19.87 0.93
N ILE A 127 -5.58 18.86 1.72
CA ILE A 127 -6.76 18.03 1.46
C ILE A 127 -7.90 18.52 2.36
N LYS A 128 -9.02 18.93 1.76
CA LYS A 128 -10.14 19.59 2.45
C LYS A 128 -11.47 19.04 1.97
N ALA A 129 -12.48 19.11 2.84
CA ALA A 129 -13.86 18.97 2.41
C ALA A 129 -14.46 20.35 2.14
N ILE A 130 -15.30 20.47 1.12
CA ILE A 130 -15.95 21.70 0.71
C ILE A 130 -17.45 21.52 0.85
N THR A 131 -18.05 22.44 1.60
CA THR A 131 -19.49 22.48 1.84
C THR A 131 -20.23 23.15 0.68
N GLU A 132 -21.55 23.02 0.64
CA GLU A 132 -22.38 23.63 -0.41
C GLU A 132 -22.31 25.17 -0.44
N ASN A 133 -22.08 25.78 0.73
CA ASN A 133 -21.88 27.22 0.89
C ASN A 133 -20.41 27.64 0.69
N GLY A 134 -19.52 26.75 0.28
CA GLY A 134 -18.11 27.04 -0.01
C GLY A 134 -17.19 27.09 1.22
N GLU A 135 -17.69 26.81 2.42
CA GLU A 135 -16.86 26.67 3.62
C GLU A 135 -15.91 25.47 3.47
N ILE A 136 -14.64 25.70 3.81
CA ILE A 136 -13.54 24.74 3.66
C ILE A 136 -13.23 24.09 5.01
N LEU A 137 -13.50 22.80 5.12
CA LEU A 137 -13.30 22.03 6.35
C LEU A 137 -11.95 21.29 6.31
N PRO A 138 -11.12 21.40 7.37
CA PRO A 138 -9.91 20.60 7.49
C PRO A 138 -10.24 19.12 7.64
N ILE A 139 -9.47 18.27 6.95
CA ILE A 139 -9.50 16.81 7.14
C ILE A 139 -8.29 16.39 7.96
N LYS A 140 -8.54 15.68 9.07
CA LYS A 140 -7.50 15.23 10.00
C LYS A 140 -7.75 13.81 10.47
N GLY A 141 -6.68 13.13 10.91
CA GLY A 141 -6.76 11.91 11.71
C GLY A 141 -7.06 12.27 13.17
N VAL A 142 -8.21 11.83 13.68
CA VAL A 142 -8.75 12.27 14.98
C VAL A 142 -8.70 11.20 16.08
N SER A 143 -8.62 9.93 15.72
CA SER A 143 -8.52 8.82 16.66
C SER A 143 -7.86 7.60 16.02
N LYS A 144 -7.34 6.68 16.84
CA LYS A 144 -6.68 5.44 16.41
C LYS A 144 -7.36 4.24 17.08
N SER A 145 -7.61 3.19 16.30
CA SER A 145 -8.15 1.89 16.72
C SER A 145 -7.26 0.80 16.14
N GLY A 146 -6.36 0.23 16.95
CA GLY A 146 -5.30 -0.64 16.44
C GLY A 146 -4.48 0.08 15.36
N ASN A 147 -4.29 -0.54 14.21
CA ASN A 147 -3.53 0.04 13.09
C ASN A 147 -4.32 1.05 12.24
N ILE A 148 -5.59 1.28 12.56
CA ILE A 148 -6.48 2.14 11.79
C ILE A 148 -6.59 3.52 12.45
N VAL A 149 -6.37 4.57 11.66
CA VAL A 149 -6.57 5.96 12.06
C VAL A 149 -7.84 6.49 11.40
N HIS A 150 -8.78 6.97 12.21
CA HIS A 150 -10.05 7.50 11.72
C HIS A 150 -9.85 8.92 11.20
N LEU A 151 -10.17 9.11 9.92
CA LEU A 151 -10.17 10.43 9.29
C LEU A 151 -11.54 11.10 9.42
N ARG A 152 -11.53 12.39 9.70
CA ARG A 152 -12.74 13.23 9.71
C ARG A 152 -12.49 14.57 9.06
N ALA A 153 -13.47 15.06 8.31
CA ALA A 153 -13.59 16.49 8.08
C ALA A 153 -14.22 17.12 9.33
N ILE A 154 -13.66 18.24 9.80
CA ILE A 154 -14.00 18.85 11.07
C ILE A 154 -14.57 20.24 10.81
N ARG A 155 -15.85 20.44 11.11
CA ARG A 155 -16.46 21.77 11.19
C ARG A 155 -16.24 22.34 12.60
N GLU A 156 -16.43 23.65 12.75
CA GLU A 156 -16.54 24.28 14.07
C GLU A 156 -17.54 23.51 14.95
N GLU A 157 -17.39 23.61 16.28
CA GLU A 157 -18.19 22.85 17.26
C GLU A 157 -17.99 21.32 17.25
N GLN A 158 -16.89 20.83 16.65
CA GLN A 158 -16.56 19.39 16.59
C GLN A 158 -17.61 18.54 15.84
N ILE A 159 -18.30 19.13 14.87
CA ILE A 159 -19.13 18.35 13.96
C ILE A 159 -18.23 17.59 12.98
N PHE A 160 -18.22 16.27 13.10
CA PHE A 160 -17.37 15.38 12.32
C PHE A 160 -18.11 14.75 11.13
N TYR A 161 -17.46 14.76 9.96
CA TYR A 161 -17.88 14.02 8.78
C TYR A 161 -16.87 12.89 8.55
N ASN A 162 -17.36 11.68 8.34
CA ASN A 162 -16.55 10.54 7.90
C ASN A 162 -16.03 10.76 6.48
N ILE A 163 -14.94 10.10 6.10
CA ILE A 163 -14.43 10.13 4.72
C ILE A 163 -14.65 8.75 4.07
N ILE A 164 -15.18 8.75 2.86
CA ILE A 164 -15.43 7.55 2.05
C ILE A 164 -14.91 7.73 0.64
N ALA A 165 -14.66 6.62 -0.05
CA ALA A 165 -14.51 6.56 -1.48
C ALA A 165 -15.74 5.84 -2.04
N MET A 166 -16.35 6.39 -3.09
CA MET A 166 -17.55 5.87 -3.72
C MET A 166 -17.23 5.45 -5.16
N SER A 167 -17.53 4.20 -5.51
CA SER A 167 -17.35 3.68 -6.86
C SER A 167 -18.39 4.31 -7.81
N PRO A 168 -18.14 4.28 -9.14
CA PRO A 168 -19.15 4.68 -10.12
C PRO A 168 -20.47 3.89 -10.02
N GLU A 169 -20.42 2.65 -9.55
CA GLU A 169 -21.55 1.74 -9.37
C GLU A 169 -22.27 1.93 -8.01
N GLY A 170 -21.76 2.82 -7.16
CA GLY A 170 -22.36 3.15 -5.87
C GLY A 170 -21.90 2.29 -4.69
N GLU A 171 -20.91 1.41 -4.89
CA GLU A 171 -20.20 0.80 -3.76
C GLU A 171 -19.41 1.86 -3.01
N PHE A 172 -19.12 1.63 -1.73
CA PHE A 172 -18.24 2.54 -1.00
C PHE A 172 -17.32 1.81 -0.04
N ASN A 173 -16.14 2.40 0.12
CA ASN A 173 -15.14 2.03 1.09
C ASN A 173 -14.91 3.20 2.06
N HIS A 174 -14.40 2.89 3.23
CA HIS A 174 -13.96 3.88 4.18
C HIS A 174 -12.54 4.37 3.88
N VAL A 175 -12.33 5.69 3.87
CA VAL A 175 -10.97 6.25 3.73
C VAL A 175 -10.38 6.45 5.13
N LYS A 176 -9.26 5.77 5.39
CA LYS A 176 -8.61 5.68 6.70
C LYS A 176 -7.11 5.89 6.60
N GLY A 177 -6.50 6.25 7.71
CA GLY A 177 -5.06 6.09 7.87
C GLY A 177 -4.73 4.66 8.27
N ILE A 178 -3.66 4.10 7.71
CA ILE A 178 -3.10 2.80 8.04
C ILE A 178 -1.71 3.05 8.61
N LYS A 179 -1.56 2.72 9.89
CA LYS A 179 -0.32 2.80 10.64
C LYS A 179 0.17 1.38 10.89
N MET A 180 1.28 1.01 10.27
CA MET A 180 1.81 -0.36 10.35
C MET A 180 2.86 -0.47 11.46
N LEU A 181 3.60 0.61 11.72
CA LEU A 181 4.63 0.65 12.74
C LEU A 181 4.12 1.33 14.01
N ASP A 182 4.61 0.86 15.16
CA ASP A 182 4.36 1.49 16.45
C ASP A 182 5.15 2.79 16.66
N ASN A 183 6.19 3.01 15.84
CA ASN A 183 6.99 4.22 15.88
C ASN A 183 6.16 5.48 15.55
N PRO A 184 6.46 6.65 16.15
CA PRO A 184 5.76 7.89 15.83
C PRO A 184 5.82 8.24 14.34
N VAL A 185 6.98 8.06 13.73
CA VAL A 185 7.21 8.22 12.29
C VAL A 185 7.07 6.86 11.62
N GLU A 186 6.11 6.75 10.69
CA GLU A 186 5.91 5.58 9.83
C GLU A 186 7.02 5.49 8.78
N THR A 187 7.31 6.62 8.13
CA THR A 187 8.33 6.75 7.09
C THR A 187 8.59 8.22 6.78
N ILE A 188 9.56 8.51 5.92
CA ILE A 188 9.83 9.84 5.37
C ILE A 188 9.64 9.77 3.86
N ILE A 189 8.77 10.62 3.31
CA ILE A 189 8.53 10.74 1.86
C ILE A 189 8.91 12.15 1.44
N ASN A 190 9.89 12.28 0.54
CA ASN A 190 10.36 13.58 0.02
C ASN A 190 10.65 14.59 1.14
N GLY A 191 11.31 14.13 2.23
CA GLY A 191 11.63 14.97 3.39
C GLY A 191 10.48 15.18 4.40
N VAL A 192 9.27 14.69 4.11
CA VAL A 192 8.10 14.84 4.99
C VAL A 192 7.95 13.62 5.91
N SER A 193 7.88 13.86 7.22
CA SER A 193 7.62 12.81 8.21
C SER A 193 6.15 12.38 8.20
N ILE A 194 5.93 11.09 7.90
CA ILE A 194 4.61 10.48 7.76
C ILE A 194 4.21 9.80 9.07
N TYR A 195 2.99 10.03 9.50
CA TYR A 195 2.39 9.31 10.63
C TYR A 195 1.71 8.01 10.21
N ALA A 196 1.01 8.02 9.08
CA ALA A 196 0.29 6.87 8.53
C ALA A 196 -0.03 7.06 7.03
N HIS A 197 -0.21 5.95 6.31
CA HIS A 197 -0.63 5.96 4.92
C HIS A 197 -2.14 6.15 4.80
N VAL A 198 -2.63 6.98 3.89
CA VAL A 198 -4.08 7.05 3.63
C VAL A 198 -4.46 6.03 2.57
N LYS A 199 -5.46 5.19 2.86
CA LYS A 199 -5.99 4.14 2.01
C LYS A 199 -7.51 4.13 2.07
N SER A 200 -8.14 3.66 1.00
CA SER A 200 -9.54 3.26 1.02
C SER A 200 -9.62 1.80 1.40
N ILE A 201 -10.42 1.44 2.40
CA ILE A 201 -10.58 0.06 2.88
C ILE A 201 -12.06 -0.28 3.03
N LYS A 202 -12.43 -1.50 2.67
CA LYS A 202 -13.81 -2.02 2.80
C LYS A 202 -14.21 -2.22 4.26
#